data_AF-A0A7S4SXR1-F1
#
_entry.id   AF-A0A7S4SXR1-F1
#
_cell.length_a   1.000
_cell.length_b   1.000
_cell.length_c   1.000
_cell.angle_alpha   90.00
_cell.angle_beta   90.00
_cell.angle_gamma   90.00
#
_symmetry.space_group_name_H-M   'P 1'
#
loop_
_entity.id
_entity.type
_entity.pdbx_description
1 polymer ?
#
loop_
_entity_poly.entity_id
_entity_poly.type
_entity_poly.pdbx_seq_one_letter_code
_entity_poly.pdbx_strand_id
1 'polypeptide(L)'
;MSSLGLRGVLWLSLASGLRLVGASDAAARGTANKELPELPNNSFAQRLFKDALPLANLSLHGRFINEMADGSLAAEVFKRYLTQDNLYLFKYARAYAALASRSEQNDDFFWIMKKAKAFLEEHGPEANTSITEEDFDREALPVTVAYTDLLLQAVWHEDAVVGFAAVLPCQRLYDWLFATLEASRPPGPGNPYRDFIRQYADPANHRVSEQLEALLDRRAARGLPPGVEARARERYRAAMAFEADFFQQAFAGGGGGGALPLLAATGAHGRAGSGTRKAAATAAAARHHGGVRMAALVAAAALGGMVVALAVLRAAPPRGCGRGSGSAQLLAREAVVCP
;
A
#
# COMPACT_ATOMS: atom_id res chain seq x y z
N MET A 1 11.56 -30.90 30.47
CA MET A 1 11.55 -29.88 31.55
C MET A 1 12.53 -28.79 31.13
N SER A 2 12.27 -27.51 31.00
CA SER A 2 11.10 -26.65 30.78
C SER A 2 11.69 -25.27 30.44
N SER A 3 10.91 -24.42 29.78
CA SER A 3 11.09 -22.96 29.58
C SER A 3 12.10 -22.46 28.54
N LEU A 4 11.61 -22.30 27.31
CA LEU A 4 11.97 -21.19 26.41
C LEU A 4 10.68 -20.37 26.22
N GLY A 5 10.63 -19.24 26.92
CA GLY A 5 9.43 -18.43 27.09
C GLY A 5 9.08 -17.59 25.86
N LEU A 6 7.80 -17.63 25.51
CA LEU A 6 7.14 -16.80 24.51
C LEU A 6 7.42 -15.30 24.73
N ARG A 7 8.01 -14.65 23.72
CA ARG A 7 8.03 -13.19 23.53
C ARG A 7 7.74 -12.81 22.07
N GLY A 8 6.78 -13.50 21.46
CA GLY A 8 6.14 -13.07 20.22
C GLY A 8 4.66 -12.90 20.50
N VAL A 9 4.03 -11.89 19.89
CA VAL A 9 2.64 -11.44 20.08
C VAL A 9 2.46 -10.43 21.23
N LEU A 10 2.86 -9.18 20.94
CA LEU A 10 2.43 -8.00 21.69
C LEU A 10 1.36 -7.25 20.88
N TRP A 11 0.20 -7.88 20.69
CA TRP A 11 -1.01 -7.26 20.13
C TRP A 11 -2.17 -7.26 21.15
N LEU A 12 -1.83 -7.19 22.44
CA LEU A 12 -2.81 -7.29 23.55
C LEU A 12 -2.59 -6.30 24.70
N SER A 13 -1.99 -5.13 24.47
CA SER A 13 -1.98 -4.09 25.52
C SER A 13 -1.79 -2.68 24.99
N LEU A 14 -2.89 -2.03 24.57
CA LEU A 14 -3.06 -0.58 24.67
C LEU A 14 -4.54 -0.23 24.96
N ALA A 15 -5.10 -0.89 25.97
CA ALA A 15 -6.26 -0.40 26.70
C ALA A 15 -5.88 -0.24 28.17
N SER A 16 -4.99 0.74 28.47
CA SER A 16 -4.80 1.37 29.79
C SER A 16 -3.63 2.34 29.72
N GLY A 17 -3.90 3.64 29.87
CA GLY A 17 -2.84 4.60 30.21
C GLY A 17 -2.78 5.92 29.46
N LEU A 18 -3.91 6.55 29.12
CA LEU A 18 -3.91 8.00 28.90
C LEU A 18 -4.60 8.69 30.07
N ARG A 19 -3.79 9.18 31.02
CA ARG A 19 -4.23 10.13 32.04
C ARG A 19 -4.64 11.42 31.35
N LEU A 20 -5.88 11.85 31.62
CA LEU A 20 -6.33 13.23 31.45
C LEU A 20 -5.36 14.16 32.18
N VAL A 21 -4.59 14.96 31.44
CA VAL A 21 -3.97 16.17 31.95
C VAL A 21 -4.79 17.35 31.45
N GLY A 22 -5.29 18.12 32.41
CA GLY A 22 -6.19 19.24 32.22
C GLY A 22 -5.58 20.38 31.41
N ALA A 23 -6.50 21.17 30.86
CA ALA A 23 -6.27 22.37 30.09
C ALA A 23 -5.49 23.45 30.84
N SER A 24 -4.52 24.04 30.16
CA SER A 24 -4.33 25.50 30.05
C SER A 24 -3.18 25.79 29.08
N ASP A 25 -3.49 26.14 27.84
CA ASP A 25 -3.36 27.53 27.39
C ASP A 25 -3.67 27.64 25.90
N ALA A 26 -4.62 28.53 25.63
CA ALA A 26 -5.06 28.92 24.33
C ALA A 26 -4.00 29.80 23.65
N ALA A 27 -3.59 29.45 22.44
CA ALA A 27 -3.46 30.38 21.32
C ALA A 27 -3.03 29.65 20.04
N ALA A 28 -3.65 30.05 18.94
CA ALA A 28 -3.29 29.75 17.55
C ALA A 28 -3.50 28.30 17.07
N ARG A 29 -4.71 28.05 16.55
CA ARG A 29 -4.89 27.33 15.27
C ARG A 29 -6.33 27.50 14.76
N GLY A 30 -6.54 28.58 14.02
CA GLY A 30 -7.58 28.62 13.00
C GLY A 30 -7.03 27.97 11.74
N THR A 31 -7.66 26.90 11.27
CA THR A 31 -7.82 26.51 9.87
C THR A 31 -8.80 25.34 9.81
N ALA A 32 -10.04 25.71 9.51
CA ALA A 32 -11.11 24.97 8.84
C ALA A 32 -11.07 23.42 8.86
N ASN A 33 -12.05 22.84 9.56
CA ASN A 33 -12.79 21.70 9.01
C ASN A 33 -13.38 22.14 7.66
N LYS A 34 -12.68 21.86 6.56
CA LYS A 34 -13.27 21.99 5.23
C LYS A 34 -14.10 20.73 5.01
N GLU A 35 -15.40 20.81 5.29
CA GLU A 35 -16.35 19.78 4.86
C GLU A 35 -16.11 19.52 3.36
N LEU A 36 -15.85 18.26 3.03
CA LEU A 36 -15.70 17.85 1.63
C LEU A 36 -17.03 18.14 0.93
N PRO A 37 -17.01 18.69 -0.31
CA PRO A 37 -18.24 18.98 -1.02
C PRO A 37 -19.08 17.70 -1.15
N GLU A 38 -20.38 17.78 -0.87
CA GLU A 38 -21.32 16.68 -1.11
C GLU A 38 -21.24 16.29 -2.60
N LEU A 39 -20.72 15.09 -2.85
CA LEU A 39 -20.63 14.53 -4.19
C LEU A 39 -22.01 13.98 -4.58
N PRO A 40 -22.44 14.10 -5.85
CA PRO A 40 -23.73 13.58 -6.29
C PRO A 40 -23.83 12.07 -5.99
N ASN A 41 -25.06 11.58 -5.75
CA ASN A 41 -25.44 10.19 -5.42
C ASN A 41 -25.04 9.11 -6.46
N ASN A 42 -24.09 9.40 -7.36
CA ASN A 42 -23.49 8.48 -8.32
C ASN A 42 -22.16 9.03 -8.84
N SER A 43 -21.22 9.38 -7.95
CA SER A 43 -19.90 9.94 -8.30
C SER A 43 -19.05 8.99 -9.18
N PHE A 44 -17.93 9.45 -9.74
CA PHE A 44 -17.09 8.58 -10.56
C PHE A 44 -16.52 7.43 -9.72
N ALA A 45 -16.00 7.72 -8.53
CA ALA A 45 -15.52 6.71 -7.59
C ALA A 45 -16.64 5.70 -7.21
N GLN A 46 -17.85 6.19 -6.93
CA GLN A 46 -19.00 5.32 -6.63
C GLN A 46 -19.36 4.42 -7.81
N ARG A 47 -19.30 4.91 -9.05
CA ARG A 47 -19.52 4.09 -10.25
C ARG A 47 -18.46 3.00 -10.40
N LEU A 48 -17.18 3.33 -10.13
CA LEU A 48 -16.10 2.33 -10.14
C LEU A 48 -16.35 1.21 -9.13
N PHE A 49 -16.68 1.57 -7.88
CA PHE A 49 -16.97 0.59 -6.85
C PHE A 49 -18.21 -0.25 -7.18
N LYS A 50 -19.30 0.38 -7.63
CA LYS A 50 -20.53 -0.31 -8.03
C LYS A 50 -20.28 -1.35 -9.12
N ASP A 51 -19.48 -1.02 -10.13
CA ASP A 51 -19.14 -1.93 -11.22
C ASP A 51 -18.21 -3.07 -10.78
N ALA A 52 -17.44 -2.86 -9.72
CA ALA A 52 -16.57 -3.86 -9.11
C ALA A 52 -17.22 -4.60 -7.93
N LEU A 53 -18.48 -4.29 -7.57
CA LEU A 53 -19.18 -4.94 -6.46
C LEU A 53 -19.23 -6.48 -6.57
N PRO A 54 -19.36 -7.11 -7.76
CA PRO A 54 -19.23 -8.55 -7.87
C PRO A 54 -17.89 -9.09 -7.39
N LEU A 55 -16.79 -8.35 -7.59
CA LEU A 55 -15.45 -8.71 -7.09
C LEU A 55 -15.35 -8.49 -5.58
N ALA A 56 -15.93 -7.41 -5.05
CA ALA A 56 -16.00 -7.19 -3.59
C ALA A 56 -16.71 -8.35 -2.86
N ASN A 57 -17.78 -8.87 -3.47
CA ASN A 57 -18.51 -10.02 -2.94
C ASN A 57 -17.69 -11.31 -2.93
N LEU A 58 -16.70 -11.47 -3.84
CA LEU A 58 -15.79 -12.62 -3.78
C LEU A 58 -14.97 -12.59 -2.48
N SER A 59 -14.55 -11.42 -2.01
CA SER A 59 -13.88 -11.26 -0.72
C SER A 59 -14.84 -11.54 0.44
N LEU A 60 -16.03 -10.93 0.45
CA LEU A 60 -17.02 -11.07 1.53
C LEU A 60 -17.46 -12.52 1.77
N HIS A 61 -17.64 -13.27 0.69
CA HIS A 61 -18.05 -14.67 0.74
C HIS A 61 -16.87 -15.65 0.60
N GLY A 62 -15.65 -15.13 0.53
CA GLY A 62 -14.42 -15.90 0.43
C GLY A 62 -14.14 -16.69 1.70
N ARG A 63 -13.39 -17.78 1.55
CA ARG A 63 -13.04 -18.70 2.65
C ARG A 63 -12.41 -17.97 3.83
N PHE A 64 -11.45 -17.09 3.57
CA PHE A 64 -10.74 -16.32 4.60
C PHE A 64 -11.70 -15.51 5.49
N ILE A 65 -12.61 -14.75 4.88
CA ILE A 65 -13.56 -13.90 5.61
C ILE A 65 -14.62 -14.72 6.33
N ASN A 66 -15.10 -15.83 5.74
CA ASN A 66 -16.04 -16.73 6.41
C ASN A 66 -15.42 -17.36 7.66
N GLU A 67 -14.22 -17.95 7.54
CA GLU A 67 -13.51 -18.54 8.67
C GLU A 67 -13.10 -17.48 9.72
N MET A 68 -12.83 -16.24 9.30
CA MET A 68 -12.58 -15.14 10.24
C MET A 68 -13.84 -14.77 11.02
N ALA A 69 -14.98 -14.71 10.35
CA ALA A 69 -16.26 -14.30 10.95
C ALA A 69 -16.79 -15.30 11.98
N ASP A 70 -16.63 -16.60 11.72
CA ASP A 70 -17.01 -17.66 12.67
C ASP A 70 -15.91 -17.98 13.70
N GLY A 71 -14.71 -17.44 13.52
CA GLY A 71 -13.57 -17.61 14.43
C GLY A 71 -12.75 -18.89 14.20
N SER A 72 -13.05 -19.65 13.14
CA SER A 72 -12.34 -20.90 12.80
C SER A 72 -11.06 -20.70 11.98
N LEU A 73 -10.80 -19.49 11.47
CA LEU A 73 -9.60 -19.19 10.67
C LEU A 73 -8.36 -19.58 11.48
N ALA A 74 -7.49 -20.40 10.88
CA ALA A 74 -6.28 -20.84 11.56
C ALA A 74 -5.34 -19.64 11.81
N ALA A 75 -4.81 -19.52 13.03
CA ALA A 75 -3.92 -18.41 13.40
C ALA A 75 -2.71 -18.26 12.47
N GLU A 76 -2.19 -19.36 11.92
CA GLU A 76 -1.08 -19.35 10.96
C GLU A 76 -1.48 -18.81 9.57
N VAL A 77 -2.74 -18.95 9.17
CA VAL A 77 -3.27 -18.33 7.95
C VAL A 77 -3.39 -16.82 8.17
N PHE A 78 -3.95 -16.40 9.31
CA PHE A 78 -4.05 -14.97 9.65
C PHE A 78 -2.67 -14.31 9.79
N LYS A 79 -1.70 -14.98 10.41
CA LYS A 79 -0.31 -14.52 10.50
C LYS A 79 0.31 -14.33 9.11
N ARG A 80 0.12 -15.28 8.19
CA ARG A 80 0.59 -15.13 6.80
C ARG A 80 -0.07 -13.97 6.07
N TYR A 81 -1.37 -13.75 6.28
CA TYR A 81 -2.06 -12.57 5.78
C TYR A 81 -1.39 -11.27 6.29
N LEU A 82 -1.16 -11.15 7.61
CA LEU A 82 -0.50 -9.97 8.18
C LEU A 82 0.93 -9.80 7.65
N THR A 83 1.67 -10.89 7.45
CA THR A 83 2.98 -10.86 6.82
C THR A 83 2.93 -10.24 5.43
N GLN A 84 2.00 -10.70 4.58
CA GLN A 84 1.83 -10.14 3.25
C GLN A 84 1.33 -8.70 3.26
N ASP A 85 0.47 -8.34 4.22
CA ASP A 85 -0.07 -6.98 4.39
C ASP A 85 1.05 -5.98 4.71
N ASN A 86 1.97 -6.31 5.62
CA ASN A 86 3.15 -5.48 5.89
C ASN A 86 3.99 -5.24 4.62
N LEU A 87 4.25 -6.31 3.84
CA LEU A 87 5.02 -6.21 2.59
C LEU A 87 4.28 -5.38 1.53
N TYR A 88 2.97 -5.55 1.42
CA TYR A 88 2.11 -4.74 0.56
C TYR A 88 2.21 -3.26 0.94
N LEU A 89 2.13 -2.93 2.23
CA LEU A 89 2.09 -1.56 2.71
C LEU A 89 3.38 -0.77 2.46
N PHE A 90 4.55 -1.41 2.41
CA PHE A 90 5.79 -0.73 1.98
C PHE A 90 5.69 -0.18 0.55
N LYS A 91 5.18 -0.98 -0.38
CA LYS A 91 4.98 -0.53 -1.78
C LYS A 91 3.74 0.35 -1.92
N TYR A 92 2.70 0.13 -1.12
CA TYR A 92 1.51 0.99 -1.06
C TYR A 92 1.84 2.42 -0.63
N ALA A 93 2.71 2.58 0.38
CA ALA A 93 3.22 3.88 0.81
C ALA A 93 3.95 4.62 -0.33
N ARG A 94 4.72 3.90 -1.15
CA ARG A 94 5.36 4.48 -2.35
C ARG A 94 4.35 4.89 -3.41
N ALA A 95 3.29 4.11 -3.60
CA ALA A 95 2.20 4.49 -4.49
C ALA A 95 1.51 5.77 -4.03
N TYR A 96 1.29 5.94 -2.71
CA TYR A 96 0.79 7.20 -2.15
C TYR A 96 1.76 8.36 -2.37
N ALA A 97 3.06 8.17 -2.12
CA ALA A 97 4.05 9.23 -2.35
C ALA A 97 4.08 9.66 -3.83
N ALA A 98 3.97 8.72 -4.77
CA ALA A 98 3.84 9.01 -6.19
C ALA A 98 2.55 9.80 -6.49
N LEU A 99 1.40 9.41 -5.94
CA LEU A 99 0.16 10.17 -6.08
C LEU A 99 0.26 11.58 -5.48
N ALA A 100 0.94 11.72 -4.34
CA ALA A 100 1.16 13.01 -3.70
C ALA A 100 1.93 13.95 -4.63
N SER A 101 2.98 13.48 -5.31
CA SER A 101 3.73 14.28 -6.28
C SER A 101 2.88 14.79 -7.45
N ARG A 102 1.69 14.19 -7.66
CA ARG A 102 0.70 14.54 -8.69
C ARG A 102 -0.50 15.28 -8.11
N SER A 103 -0.41 15.74 -6.86
CA SER A 103 -1.38 16.63 -6.24
C SER A 103 -1.23 18.04 -6.77
N GLU A 104 -2.38 18.67 -7.04
CA GLU A 104 -2.44 20.03 -7.59
C GLU A 104 -2.55 21.08 -6.48
N GLN A 105 -3.01 20.67 -5.29
CA GLN A 105 -3.16 21.52 -4.11
C GLN A 105 -2.21 21.04 -3.03
N ASN A 106 -1.58 21.99 -2.33
CA ASN A 106 -0.65 21.67 -1.24
C ASN A 106 -1.34 20.90 -0.10
N ASP A 107 -2.59 21.21 0.22
CA ASP A 107 -3.35 20.48 1.25
C ASP A 107 -3.51 19.00 0.89
N ASP A 108 -3.83 18.72 -0.38
CA ASP A 108 -3.93 17.35 -0.89
C ASP A 108 -2.55 16.66 -0.89
N PHE A 109 -1.48 17.37 -1.27
CA PHE A 109 -0.10 16.86 -1.17
C PHE A 109 0.25 16.46 0.27
N PHE A 110 0.06 17.37 1.24
CA PHE A 110 0.39 17.13 2.63
C PHE A 110 -0.43 15.99 3.23
N TRP A 111 -1.72 15.91 2.89
CA TRP A 111 -2.59 14.84 3.36
C TRP A 111 -2.13 13.47 2.85
N ILE A 112 -1.88 13.33 1.53
CA ILE A 112 -1.43 12.06 0.94
C ILE A 112 -0.04 11.67 1.49
N MET A 113 0.90 12.62 1.61
CA MET A 113 2.22 12.35 2.19
C MET A 113 2.15 11.90 3.65
N LYS A 114 1.28 12.53 4.45
CA LYS A 114 1.05 12.11 5.84
C LYS A 114 0.54 10.67 5.89
N LYS A 115 -0.32 10.27 4.95
CA LYS A 115 -0.81 8.88 4.85
C LYS A 115 0.27 7.90 4.42
N ALA A 116 1.08 8.24 3.42
CA ALA A 116 2.24 7.44 3.04
C ALA A 116 3.16 7.17 4.23
N LYS A 117 3.47 8.23 5.02
CA LYS A 117 4.27 8.11 6.24
C LYS A 117 3.59 7.22 7.29
N ALA A 118 2.29 7.41 7.54
CA ALA A 118 1.56 6.61 8.53
C ALA A 118 1.60 5.12 8.23
N PHE A 119 1.45 4.71 6.96
CA PHE A 119 1.59 3.29 6.59
C PHE A 119 2.96 2.72 6.94
N LEU A 120 4.03 3.49 6.74
CA LEU A 120 5.39 3.08 7.10
C LEU A 120 5.64 3.08 8.61
N GLU A 121 4.97 3.95 9.37
CA GLU A 121 5.12 3.99 10.83
C GLU A 121 4.33 2.86 11.52
N GLU A 122 3.12 2.57 11.04
CA GLU A 122 2.26 1.53 11.60
C GLU A 122 2.76 0.10 11.28
N HIS A 123 3.54 -0.06 10.20
CA HIS A 123 3.95 -1.37 9.67
C HIS A 123 5.46 -1.49 9.42
N GLY A 124 6.23 -0.48 9.80
CA GLY A 124 7.68 -0.47 9.67
C GLY A 124 8.40 -1.23 10.79
N PRO A 125 9.74 -1.27 10.75
CA PRO A 125 10.56 -2.05 11.69
C PRO A 125 10.32 -1.69 13.17
N GLU A 126 9.87 -0.46 13.45
CA GLU A 126 9.56 0.01 14.81
C GLU A 126 8.24 -0.55 15.36
N ALA A 127 7.25 -0.85 14.49
CA ALA A 127 5.95 -1.39 14.87
C ALA A 127 5.88 -2.92 14.70
N ASN A 128 6.60 -3.47 13.71
CA ASN A 128 6.75 -4.90 13.49
C ASN A 128 8.20 -5.27 13.26
N THR A 129 8.89 -5.73 14.30
CA THR A 129 10.31 -6.11 14.22
C THR A 129 10.56 -7.42 13.47
N SER A 130 9.50 -8.14 13.07
CA SER A 130 9.64 -9.46 12.43
C SER A 130 9.71 -9.42 10.91
N ILE A 131 9.32 -8.31 10.27
CA ILE A 131 9.35 -8.13 8.81
C ILE A 131 9.77 -6.70 8.48
N THR A 132 10.67 -6.59 7.51
CA THR A 132 11.18 -5.33 6.99
C THR A 132 10.97 -5.24 5.48
N GLU A 133 11.23 -4.06 4.91
CA GLU A 133 11.16 -3.88 3.46
C GLU A 133 12.14 -4.79 2.70
N GLU A 134 13.31 -5.06 3.28
CA GLU A 134 14.36 -5.91 2.69
C GLU A 134 13.90 -7.36 2.52
N ASP A 135 12.85 -7.77 3.24
CA ASP A 135 12.28 -9.11 3.16
C ASP A 135 11.34 -9.27 1.96
N PHE A 136 10.99 -8.20 1.24
CA PHE A 136 10.00 -8.25 0.15
C PHE A 136 10.34 -9.30 -0.91
N ASP A 137 11.57 -9.29 -1.44
CA ASP A 137 11.96 -10.21 -2.52
C ASP A 137 12.01 -11.68 -2.07
N ARG A 138 12.12 -11.94 -0.76
CA ARG A 138 12.21 -13.29 -0.19
C ARG A 138 10.86 -13.83 0.27
N GLU A 139 10.04 -12.98 0.88
CA GLU A 139 8.82 -13.38 1.62
C GLU A 139 7.53 -13.01 0.88
N ALA A 140 7.55 -12.09 -0.10
CA ALA A 140 6.34 -11.68 -0.80
C ALA A 140 5.81 -12.83 -1.68
N LEU A 141 4.54 -13.16 -1.48
CA LEU A 141 3.83 -14.14 -2.29
C LEU A 141 3.47 -13.55 -3.66
N PRO A 142 3.24 -14.39 -4.69
CA PRO A 142 3.02 -13.94 -6.05
C PRO A 142 1.88 -12.91 -6.23
N VAL A 143 0.79 -13.00 -5.45
CA VAL A 143 -0.31 -12.03 -5.53
C VAL A 143 0.12 -10.69 -4.94
N THR A 144 0.85 -10.67 -3.82
CA THR A 144 1.41 -9.44 -3.24
C THR A 144 2.35 -8.73 -4.23
N VAL A 145 3.23 -9.49 -4.89
CA VAL A 145 4.12 -8.93 -5.93
C VAL A 145 3.31 -8.35 -7.08
N ALA A 146 2.41 -9.14 -7.68
CA ALA A 146 1.63 -8.70 -8.84
C ALA A 146 0.71 -7.51 -8.52
N TYR A 147 0.09 -7.50 -7.35
CA TYR A 147 -0.78 -6.41 -6.94
C TYR A 147 0.01 -5.11 -6.75
N THR A 148 1.08 -5.15 -5.97
CA THR A 148 1.90 -3.96 -5.74
C THR A 148 2.56 -3.44 -7.03
N ASP A 149 2.94 -4.32 -7.95
CA ASP A 149 3.45 -3.91 -9.25
C ASP A 149 2.35 -3.25 -10.09
N LEU A 150 1.10 -3.73 -10.06
CA LEU A 150 -0.03 -3.06 -10.71
C LEU A 150 -0.22 -1.63 -10.18
N LEU A 151 -0.12 -1.44 -8.86
CA LEU A 151 -0.25 -0.11 -8.24
C LEU A 151 0.86 0.83 -8.68
N LEU A 152 2.11 0.38 -8.59
CA LEU A 152 3.28 1.18 -8.98
C LEU A 152 3.26 1.51 -10.47
N GLN A 153 2.88 0.56 -11.33
CA GLN A 153 2.72 0.80 -12.76
C GLN A 153 1.68 1.89 -13.05
N ALA A 154 0.51 1.83 -12.39
CA ALA A 154 -0.54 2.80 -12.60
C ALA A 154 -0.13 4.22 -12.14
N VAL A 155 0.47 4.35 -10.96
CA VAL A 155 0.78 5.67 -10.40
C VAL A 155 2.00 6.34 -11.05
N TRP A 156 2.95 5.57 -11.60
CA TRP A 156 4.15 6.11 -12.29
C TRP A 156 3.95 6.32 -13.78
N HIS A 157 3.15 5.51 -14.45
CA HIS A 157 3.13 5.46 -15.92
C HIS A 157 1.77 5.78 -16.57
N GLU A 158 0.69 5.93 -15.79
CA GLU A 158 -0.63 6.26 -16.33
C GLU A 158 -1.12 7.64 -15.89
N ASP A 159 -2.29 8.05 -16.36
CA ASP A 159 -2.94 9.30 -15.94
C ASP A 159 -3.20 9.29 -14.42
N ALA A 160 -3.23 10.47 -13.78
CA ALA A 160 -3.40 10.58 -12.33
C ALA A 160 -4.73 9.96 -11.90
N VAL A 161 -5.80 10.13 -12.69
CA VAL A 161 -7.11 9.51 -12.45
C VAL A 161 -6.99 7.99 -12.42
N VAL A 162 -6.20 7.40 -13.31
CA VAL A 162 -5.95 5.95 -13.34
C VAL A 162 -5.16 5.51 -12.11
N GLY A 163 -4.14 6.29 -11.71
CA GLY A 163 -3.37 6.03 -10.49
C GLY A 163 -4.24 6.04 -9.23
N PHE A 164 -5.10 7.06 -9.05
CA PHE A 164 -6.04 7.14 -7.94
C PHE A 164 -7.04 5.97 -7.97
N ALA A 165 -7.57 5.63 -9.16
CA ALA A 165 -8.48 4.50 -9.32
C ALA A 165 -7.82 3.14 -9.04
N ALA A 166 -6.51 3.00 -9.28
CA ALA A 166 -5.79 1.77 -8.95
C ALA A 166 -5.56 1.62 -7.43
N VAL A 167 -5.29 2.72 -6.72
CA VAL A 167 -4.96 2.74 -5.28
C VAL A 167 -6.19 2.66 -4.38
N LEU A 168 -7.28 3.33 -4.77
CA LEU A 168 -8.51 3.45 -3.96
C LEU A 168 -9.13 2.10 -3.48
N PRO A 169 -9.16 1.01 -4.27
CA PRO A 169 -9.79 -0.27 -3.91
C PRO A 169 -9.44 -0.82 -2.52
N CYS A 170 -8.18 -0.75 -2.10
CA CYS A 170 -7.76 -1.29 -0.80
C CYS A 170 -8.52 -0.65 0.37
N GLN A 171 -8.54 0.69 0.44
CA GLN A 171 -9.26 1.39 1.51
C GLN A 171 -10.78 1.19 1.37
N ARG A 172 -11.31 1.35 0.15
CA ARG A 172 -12.74 1.29 -0.08
C ARG A 172 -13.33 -0.09 0.16
N LEU A 173 -12.62 -1.15 -0.23
CA LEU A 173 -13.06 -2.51 0.01
C LEU A 173 -13.08 -2.81 1.50
N TYR A 174 -12.04 -2.47 2.26
CA TYR A 174 -11.98 -2.79 3.69
C TYR A 174 -13.11 -2.13 4.47
N ASP A 175 -13.36 -0.84 4.22
CA ASP A 175 -14.49 -0.10 4.80
C ASP A 175 -15.82 -0.81 4.53
N TRP A 176 -16.09 -1.14 3.25
CA TRP A 176 -17.34 -1.80 2.87
C TRP A 176 -17.43 -3.23 3.42
N LEU A 177 -16.34 -4.00 3.35
CA LEU A 177 -16.26 -5.42 3.66
C LEU A 177 -16.55 -5.65 5.15
N PHE A 178 -15.83 -4.95 6.03
CA PHE A 178 -15.95 -5.15 7.47
C PHE A 178 -17.20 -4.52 8.04
N ALA A 179 -17.65 -3.36 7.52
CA ALA A 179 -18.96 -2.82 7.90
C ALA A 179 -20.10 -3.76 7.50
N THR A 180 -20.05 -4.34 6.29
CA THR A 180 -21.04 -5.33 5.84
C THR A 180 -20.96 -6.62 6.67
N LEU A 181 -19.75 -7.05 7.04
CA LEU A 181 -19.55 -8.24 7.85
C LEU A 181 -20.11 -8.05 9.27
N GLU A 182 -19.78 -6.96 9.96
CA GLU A 182 -20.28 -6.66 11.31
C GLU A 182 -21.81 -6.54 11.31
N ALA A 183 -22.40 -5.92 10.27
CA ALA A 183 -23.85 -5.75 10.17
C ALA A 183 -24.60 -7.06 9.87
N SER A 184 -24.03 -7.94 9.04
CA SER A 184 -24.71 -9.18 8.60
C SER A 184 -24.38 -10.41 9.45
N ARG A 185 -23.15 -10.49 9.98
CA ARG A 185 -22.59 -11.63 10.71
C ARG A 185 -21.63 -11.13 11.81
N PRO A 186 -22.15 -10.46 12.85
CA PRO A 186 -21.31 -9.90 13.90
C PRO A 186 -20.51 -11.01 14.62
N PRO A 187 -19.23 -10.77 14.94
CA PRO A 187 -18.38 -11.74 15.62
C PRO A 187 -18.88 -11.99 17.06
N GLY A 188 -18.99 -13.26 17.43
CA GLY A 188 -19.36 -13.67 18.79
C GLY A 188 -18.29 -13.29 19.83
N PRO A 189 -18.62 -13.28 21.14
CA PRO A 189 -17.68 -12.89 22.20
C PRO A 189 -16.40 -13.73 22.27
N GLY A 190 -16.44 -14.98 21.81
CA GLY A 190 -15.29 -15.89 21.77
C GLY A 190 -14.50 -15.88 20.46
N ASN A 191 -14.87 -15.04 19.48
CA ASN A 191 -14.16 -14.98 18.21
C ASN A 191 -12.80 -14.25 18.41
N PRO A 192 -11.66 -14.90 18.11
CA PRO A 192 -10.33 -14.31 18.29
C PRO A 192 -10.05 -13.10 17.38
N TYR A 193 -10.82 -12.93 16.30
CA TYR A 193 -10.69 -11.85 15.31
C TYR A 193 -11.70 -10.72 15.52
N ARG A 194 -12.50 -10.78 16.59
CA ARG A 194 -13.56 -9.81 16.88
C ARG A 194 -13.08 -8.36 16.87
N ASP A 195 -11.95 -8.08 17.52
CA ASP A 195 -11.46 -6.71 17.65
C ASP A 195 -10.93 -6.19 16.32
N PHE A 196 -10.29 -7.05 15.52
CA PHE A 196 -9.88 -6.75 14.15
C PHE A 196 -11.10 -6.39 13.27
N ILE A 197 -12.13 -7.24 13.25
CA ILE A 197 -13.36 -6.98 12.47
C ILE A 197 -13.98 -5.64 12.87
N ARG A 198 -14.14 -5.39 14.18
CA ARG A 198 -14.77 -4.18 14.68
C ARG A 198 -13.98 -2.91 14.41
N GLN A 199 -12.65 -3.00 14.50
CA GLN A 199 -11.79 -1.88 14.17
C GLN A 199 -11.99 -1.46 12.71
N TYR A 200 -11.97 -2.40 11.76
CA TYR A 200 -12.18 -2.07 10.35
C TYR A 200 -13.65 -1.78 9.99
N ALA A 201 -14.61 -2.22 10.80
CA ALA A 201 -16.03 -1.90 10.61
C ALA A 201 -16.42 -0.51 11.14
N ASP A 202 -15.57 0.15 11.93
CA ASP A 202 -15.87 1.45 12.53
C ASP A 202 -15.88 2.55 11.46
N PRO A 203 -17.03 3.23 11.23
CA PRO A 203 -17.13 4.33 10.28
C PRO A 203 -16.14 5.47 10.54
N ALA A 204 -15.61 5.62 11.77
CA ALA A 204 -14.58 6.59 12.08
C ALA A 204 -13.29 6.39 11.24
N ASN A 205 -13.06 5.17 10.74
CA ASN A 205 -11.89 4.81 9.95
C ASN A 205 -12.09 5.01 8.44
N HIS A 206 -13.33 5.21 7.96
CA HIS A 206 -13.65 5.33 6.53
C HIS A 206 -13.17 6.64 5.89
N ARG A 207 -12.73 7.61 6.70
CA ARG A 207 -12.29 8.95 6.26
C ARG A 207 -11.19 8.91 5.18
N VAL A 208 -10.40 7.84 5.12
CA VAL A 208 -9.34 7.70 4.12
C VAL A 208 -9.90 7.40 2.75
N SER A 209 -10.85 6.45 2.64
CA SER A 209 -11.48 6.14 1.36
C SER A 209 -12.29 7.34 0.88
N GLU A 210 -13.10 7.96 1.74
CA GLU A 210 -13.90 9.15 1.41
C GLU A 210 -13.05 10.29 0.83
N GLN A 211 -11.89 10.57 1.43
CA GLN A 211 -10.98 11.61 0.92
C GLN A 211 -10.36 11.23 -0.43
N LEU A 212 -9.98 9.95 -0.62
CA LEU A 212 -9.48 9.47 -1.91
C LEU A 212 -10.54 9.49 -3.00
N GLU A 213 -11.79 9.10 -2.68
CA GLU A 213 -12.94 9.21 -3.57
C GLU A 213 -13.15 10.66 -3.98
N ALA A 214 -13.14 11.60 -3.02
CA ALA A 214 -13.25 13.02 -3.31
C ALA A 214 -12.10 13.55 -4.18
N LEU A 215 -10.86 13.10 -3.95
CA LEU A 215 -9.70 13.46 -4.77
C LEU A 215 -9.83 12.96 -6.21
N LEU A 216 -10.34 11.75 -6.39
CA LEU A 216 -10.59 11.13 -7.70
C LEU A 216 -11.74 11.84 -8.42
N ASP A 217 -12.85 12.07 -7.72
CA ASP A 217 -14.04 12.71 -8.27
C ASP A 217 -13.78 14.16 -8.69
N ARG A 218 -13.02 14.93 -7.89
CA ARG A 218 -12.59 16.30 -8.26
C ARG A 218 -11.76 16.33 -9.55
N ARG A 219 -10.95 15.30 -9.80
CA ARG A 219 -10.18 15.19 -11.05
C ARG A 219 -11.08 14.80 -12.21
N ALA A 220 -11.94 13.80 -12.01
CA ALA A 220 -12.87 13.36 -13.04
C ALA A 220 -13.87 14.45 -13.47
N ALA A 221 -14.31 15.32 -12.55
CA ALA A 221 -15.23 16.41 -12.83
C ALA A 221 -14.68 17.46 -13.81
N ARG A 222 -13.37 17.50 -14.06
CA ARG A 222 -12.73 18.45 -15.00
C ARG A 222 -12.74 17.98 -16.44
N GLY A 223 -13.28 16.78 -16.69
CA GLY A 223 -13.19 16.09 -17.96
C GLY A 223 -11.99 15.15 -17.98
N LEU A 224 -12.20 13.99 -18.60
CA LEU A 224 -11.20 12.94 -18.72
C LEU A 224 -10.68 12.91 -20.16
N PRO A 225 -9.35 12.79 -20.36
CA PRO A 225 -8.81 12.54 -21.69
C PRO A 225 -9.39 11.24 -22.29
N PRO A 226 -9.44 11.11 -23.64
CA PRO A 226 -9.92 9.89 -24.28
C PRO A 226 -9.24 8.63 -23.74
N GLY A 227 -10.03 7.63 -23.35
CA GLY A 227 -9.54 6.35 -22.84
C GLY A 227 -9.18 6.30 -21.35
N VAL A 228 -8.99 7.45 -20.68
CA VAL A 228 -8.61 7.49 -19.25
C VAL A 228 -9.69 6.85 -18.37
N GLU A 229 -10.97 7.10 -18.65
CA GLU A 229 -12.07 6.47 -17.90
C GLU A 229 -12.03 4.94 -18.01
N ALA A 230 -11.84 4.42 -19.23
CA ALA A 230 -11.79 2.97 -19.46
C ALA A 230 -10.59 2.34 -18.74
N ARG A 231 -9.42 2.99 -18.79
CA ARG A 231 -8.21 2.55 -18.07
C ARG A 231 -8.38 2.61 -16.55
N ALA A 232 -9.01 3.65 -16.02
CA ALA A 232 -9.31 3.76 -14.59
C ALA A 232 -10.24 2.64 -14.13
N ARG A 233 -11.29 2.33 -14.91
CA ARG A 233 -12.18 1.18 -14.67
C ARG A 233 -11.45 -0.15 -14.68
N GLU A 234 -10.56 -0.35 -15.66
CA GLU A 234 -9.74 -1.56 -15.78
C GLU A 234 -8.83 -1.74 -14.56
N ARG A 235 -8.09 -0.69 -14.15
CA ARG A 235 -7.20 -0.74 -13.00
C ARG A 235 -7.94 -0.93 -11.69
N TYR A 236 -9.06 -0.25 -11.49
CA TYR A 236 -9.90 -0.42 -10.30
C TYR A 236 -10.38 -1.88 -10.18
N ARG A 237 -10.90 -2.45 -11.28
CA ARG A 237 -11.35 -3.85 -11.31
C ARG A 237 -10.20 -4.84 -11.07
N ALA A 238 -9.03 -4.59 -11.66
CA ALA A 238 -7.87 -5.46 -11.46
C ALA A 238 -7.38 -5.43 -10.00
N ALA A 239 -7.32 -4.26 -9.38
CA ALA A 239 -7.01 -4.12 -7.95
C ALA A 239 -8.06 -4.84 -7.08
N MET A 240 -9.36 -4.66 -7.34
CA MET A 240 -10.42 -5.39 -6.64
C MET A 240 -10.35 -6.92 -6.81
N ALA A 241 -9.90 -7.41 -7.96
CA ALA A 241 -9.65 -8.85 -8.16
C ALA A 241 -8.44 -9.32 -7.34
N PHE A 242 -7.38 -8.52 -7.31
CA PHE A 242 -6.22 -8.81 -6.46
C PHE A 242 -6.56 -8.83 -4.97
N GLU A 243 -7.48 -8.00 -4.50
CA GLU A 243 -7.95 -8.07 -3.10
C GLU A 243 -8.53 -9.44 -2.75
N ALA A 244 -9.37 -10.02 -3.62
CA ALA A 244 -9.93 -11.35 -3.40
C ALA A 244 -8.82 -12.43 -3.39
N ASP A 245 -7.90 -12.34 -4.35
CA ASP A 245 -6.73 -13.23 -4.43
C ASP A 245 -5.78 -13.03 -3.22
N PHE A 246 -5.71 -11.82 -2.65
CA PHE A 246 -4.86 -11.46 -1.52
C PHE A 246 -5.30 -12.17 -0.24
N PHE A 247 -6.61 -12.24 0.01
CA PHE A 247 -7.16 -13.06 1.09
C PHE A 247 -6.93 -14.55 0.84
N GLN A 248 -7.07 -15.01 -0.40
CA GLN A 248 -6.93 -16.43 -0.75
C GLN A 248 -5.47 -16.92 -0.65
N GLN A 249 -4.48 -16.11 -1.05
CA GLN A 249 -3.06 -16.52 -1.00
C GLN A 249 -2.59 -16.82 0.43
N ALA A 250 -3.26 -16.28 1.46
CA ALA A 250 -2.95 -16.57 2.85
C ALA A 250 -3.01 -18.09 3.17
N PHE A 251 -3.68 -18.91 2.34
CA PHE A 251 -3.73 -20.36 2.49
C PHE A 251 -2.54 -21.11 1.87
N ALA A 252 -1.67 -20.50 1.05
CA ALA A 252 -0.68 -21.16 0.19
C ALA A 252 0.41 -22.03 0.87
N GLY A 253 0.48 -22.05 2.20
CA GLY A 253 1.39 -22.87 3.02
C GLY A 253 0.70 -23.93 3.88
N GLY A 254 -0.63 -24.04 3.83
CA GLY A 254 -1.38 -25.16 4.40
C GLY A 254 -1.78 -26.11 3.28
N GLY A 255 -1.58 -27.43 3.45
CA GLY A 255 -1.79 -28.46 2.43
C GLY A 255 -3.23 -28.64 1.92
N GLY A 256 -3.81 -27.61 1.31
CA GLY A 256 -5.07 -27.64 0.57
C GLY A 256 -4.84 -27.03 -0.80
N GLY A 257 -4.78 -27.88 -1.82
CA GLY A 257 -4.48 -27.48 -3.19
C GLY A 257 -5.53 -26.56 -3.81
N GLY A 258 -5.04 -25.63 -4.64
CA GLY A 258 -5.72 -25.18 -5.85
C GLY A 258 -6.55 -23.91 -5.75
N ALA A 259 -5.92 -22.77 -6.08
CA ALA A 259 -6.39 -21.88 -7.14
C ALA A 259 -5.21 -21.04 -7.61
N LEU A 260 -4.88 -21.12 -8.90
CA LEU A 260 -4.03 -20.13 -9.57
C LEU A 260 -4.74 -18.77 -9.53
N PRO A 261 -3.99 -17.64 -9.54
CA PRO A 261 -4.59 -16.30 -9.53
C PRO A 261 -5.60 -16.14 -10.67
N LEU A 262 -6.71 -15.46 -10.39
CA LEU A 262 -7.86 -15.37 -11.30
C LEU A 262 -7.61 -14.46 -12.53
N LEU A 263 -6.40 -13.90 -12.69
CA LEU A 263 -6.07 -13.03 -13.81
C LEU A 263 -5.24 -13.74 -14.90
N ALA A 264 -5.93 -14.44 -15.80
CA ALA A 264 -5.47 -14.53 -17.18
C ALA A 264 -5.79 -13.19 -17.86
N ALA A 265 -4.75 -12.46 -18.24
CA ALA A 265 -4.80 -11.18 -18.92
C ALA A 265 -5.76 -11.19 -20.12
N THR A 266 -6.81 -10.35 -20.09
CA THR A 266 -7.48 -9.91 -21.32
C THR A 266 -6.69 -8.74 -21.91
N GLY A 267 -5.54 -9.04 -22.49
CA GLY A 267 -4.83 -8.17 -23.42
C GLY A 267 -5.04 -8.68 -24.84
N ALA A 268 -6.11 -8.22 -25.51
CA ALA A 268 -6.27 -8.42 -26.94
C ALA A 268 -6.70 -7.10 -27.60
N HIS A 269 -5.72 -6.37 -28.11
CA HIS A 269 -5.89 -5.39 -29.19
C HIS A 269 -4.90 -5.78 -30.28
N GLY A 270 -5.43 -6.15 -31.45
CA GLY A 270 -4.58 -6.60 -32.56
C GLY A 270 -5.28 -7.16 -33.80
N ARG A 271 -6.14 -6.34 -34.42
CA ARG A 271 -6.28 -6.17 -35.89
C ARG A 271 -6.86 -7.30 -36.76
N ALA A 272 -7.93 -6.94 -37.47
CA ALA A 272 -8.46 -7.64 -38.64
C ALA A 272 -7.44 -7.68 -39.81
N GLY A 273 -7.42 -8.79 -40.54
CA GLY A 273 -6.66 -8.96 -41.78
C GLY A 273 -6.82 -10.37 -42.37
N SER A 274 -7.58 -10.45 -43.44
CA SER A 274 -7.91 -11.62 -44.26
C SER A 274 -6.71 -12.43 -44.77
N GLY A 275 -6.89 -13.74 -44.98
CA GLY A 275 -6.23 -14.43 -46.09
C GLY A 275 -5.56 -15.76 -45.77
N THR A 276 -6.26 -16.84 -46.14
CA THR A 276 -5.71 -18.12 -46.67
C THR A 276 -4.76 -18.95 -45.81
N ARG A 277 -5.27 -20.13 -45.42
CA ARG A 277 -4.54 -21.30 -44.94
C ARG A 277 -3.53 -21.80 -45.99
N LYS A 278 -2.29 -22.09 -45.58
CA LYS A 278 -1.49 -23.17 -46.19
C LYS A 278 -0.32 -23.61 -45.29
N ALA A 279 -0.22 -24.95 -45.13
CA ALA A 279 0.94 -25.78 -44.78
C ALA A 279 1.62 -25.54 -43.42
N ALA A 280 1.50 -26.44 -42.43
CA ALA A 280 2.05 -27.80 -42.34
C ALA A 280 3.57 -27.86 -42.09
N ALA A 281 3.89 -28.27 -40.85
CA ALA A 281 4.94 -29.19 -40.41
C ALA A 281 6.39 -28.96 -40.85
N THR A 282 7.28 -28.80 -39.86
CA THR A 282 8.38 -29.75 -39.58
C THR A 282 8.82 -29.61 -38.13
N ALA A 283 8.83 -30.73 -37.42
CA ALA A 283 9.46 -30.93 -36.13
C ALA A 283 10.90 -31.45 -36.31
N ALA A 284 11.64 -31.47 -35.18
CA ALA A 284 12.92 -32.15 -34.89
C ALA A 284 14.07 -31.15 -34.65
N ALA A 285 14.44 -30.87 -33.39
CA ALA A 285 15.23 -31.72 -32.47
C ALA A 285 16.74 -31.45 -32.58
N ALA A 286 17.32 -30.85 -31.55
CA ALA A 286 18.71 -31.07 -31.14
C ALA A 286 18.86 -30.71 -29.65
N ARG A 287 19.13 -31.73 -28.83
CA ARG A 287 19.63 -31.61 -27.44
C ARG A 287 21.15 -31.85 -27.44
N HIS A 288 21.80 -31.33 -26.38
CA HIS A 288 23.19 -31.55 -25.93
C HIS A 288 24.27 -30.90 -26.82
N HIS A 289 25.14 -30.01 -26.33
CA HIS A 289 26.13 -30.17 -25.25
C HIS A 289 26.56 -28.79 -24.70
N GLY A 290 26.87 -28.63 -23.41
CA GLY A 290 28.27 -28.60 -22.96
C GLY A 290 28.67 -27.19 -22.52
N GLY A 291 28.80 -26.97 -21.22
CA GLY A 291 29.21 -25.67 -20.68
C GLY A 291 30.71 -25.41 -20.85
N VAL A 292 31.06 -24.18 -21.23
CA VAL A 292 32.32 -23.51 -20.90
C VAL A 292 32.04 -22.00 -20.83
N ARG A 293 32.62 -21.36 -19.81
CA ARG A 293 32.62 -19.91 -19.53
C ARG A 293 33.31 -19.11 -20.63
N MET A 294 32.82 -17.89 -20.96
CA MET A 294 33.70 -16.77 -21.29
C MET A 294 33.00 -15.41 -21.14
N ALA A 295 33.74 -14.46 -20.57
CA ALA A 295 33.39 -13.06 -20.38
C ALA A 295 33.76 -12.20 -21.60
N ALA A 296 33.06 -11.07 -21.80
CA ALA A 296 33.54 -9.81 -22.39
C ALA A 296 32.37 -8.79 -22.41
N LEU A 297 32.44 -7.69 -21.65
CA LEU A 297 32.87 -6.34 -22.06
C LEU A 297 31.92 -5.64 -23.05
N VAL A 298 31.14 -4.63 -22.62
CA VAL A 298 31.42 -3.16 -22.57
C VAL A 298 30.79 -2.42 -23.76
N ALA A 299 29.91 -1.46 -23.45
CA ALA A 299 29.85 -0.17 -24.15
C ALA A 299 29.16 0.87 -23.25
N ALA A 300 29.96 1.84 -22.80
CA ALA A 300 29.51 3.09 -22.22
C ALA A 300 29.95 4.24 -23.14
N ALA A 301 29.06 5.21 -23.36
CA ALA A 301 29.35 6.60 -23.76
C ALA A 301 28.09 7.42 -23.37
N ALA A 302 28.08 8.28 -22.35
CA ALA A 302 28.73 9.60 -22.20
C ALA A 302 28.17 10.59 -23.25
N LEU A 303 27.69 11.82 -22.97
CA LEU A 303 28.04 12.92 -22.02
C LEU A 303 26.79 13.84 -21.93
N GLY A 304 26.58 14.74 -20.97
CA GLY A 304 27.39 15.32 -19.89
C GLY A 304 26.49 16.30 -19.09
N GLY A 305 26.88 16.92 -18.00
CA GLY A 305 28.14 16.90 -17.28
C GLY A 305 28.10 17.85 -16.08
N MET A 306 29.07 17.63 -15.18
CA MET A 306 29.76 18.57 -14.28
C MET A 306 28.96 19.20 -13.09
N VAL A 307 29.46 19.27 -11.84
CA VAL A 307 30.80 19.03 -11.26
C VAL A 307 30.70 19.05 -9.71
N VAL A 308 31.35 18.06 -9.06
CA VAL A 308 32.34 18.11 -7.93
C VAL A 308 31.99 18.98 -6.69
N ALA A 309 32.10 18.54 -5.43
CA ALA A 309 33.29 17.98 -4.79
C ALA A 309 33.00 17.19 -3.50
N LEU A 310 33.72 16.08 -3.33
CA LEU A 310 33.88 15.33 -2.08
C LEU A 310 35.25 15.70 -1.48
N ALA A 311 35.32 15.98 -0.19
CA ALA A 311 36.58 15.96 0.57
C ALA A 311 36.38 15.15 1.86
N VAL A 312 37.00 13.97 1.91
CA VAL A 312 37.18 13.15 3.10
C VAL A 312 38.65 13.28 3.51
N LEU A 313 38.93 13.60 4.78
CA LEU A 313 40.21 13.26 5.42
C LEU A 313 40.04 13.07 6.94
N ARG A 314 40.14 11.79 7.34
CA ARG A 314 40.81 11.16 8.51
C ARG A 314 40.58 11.62 9.96
N ALA A 315 40.21 10.63 10.79
CA ALA A 315 40.38 10.51 12.25
C ALA A 315 41.89 10.35 12.64
N ALA A 316 42.45 10.51 13.86
CA ALA A 316 42.04 10.65 15.27
C ALA A 316 43.27 11.22 16.11
N PRO A 317 43.43 11.03 17.46
CA PRO A 317 43.37 12.02 18.56
C PRO A 317 44.70 12.13 19.39
N PRO A 318 44.75 12.32 20.74
CA PRO A 318 44.19 13.32 21.68
C PRO A 318 45.27 14.08 22.52
N ARG A 319 44.97 15.28 23.04
CA ARG A 319 45.53 15.94 24.25
C ARG A 319 44.47 16.98 24.69
N GLY A 320 44.03 17.20 25.92
CA GLY A 320 44.57 17.01 27.26
C GLY A 320 44.28 18.32 28.02
N CYS A 321 43.53 18.24 29.13
CA CYS A 321 43.30 19.25 30.19
C CYS A 321 42.49 20.54 29.88
N GLY A 322 41.52 20.82 30.77
CA GLY A 322 40.96 22.17 30.97
C GLY A 322 39.52 22.20 31.49
N ARG A 323 39.33 21.96 32.80
CA ARG A 323 38.09 22.35 33.51
C ARG A 323 37.99 23.88 33.53
N GLY A 324 36.80 24.42 33.27
CA GLY A 324 36.50 25.84 33.44
C GLY A 324 34.99 26.08 33.45
N SER A 325 34.42 26.06 34.65
CA SER A 325 33.09 26.59 35.00
C SER A 325 32.94 28.05 34.58
N GLY A 326 31.76 28.46 34.11
CA GLY A 326 31.48 29.87 33.87
C GLY A 326 30.09 30.11 33.34
N SER A 327 29.17 30.35 34.27
CA SER A 327 27.79 30.73 34.03
C SER A 327 27.66 32.04 33.24
N ALA A 328 26.47 32.14 32.63
CA ALA A 328 25.61 33.32 32.61
C ALA A 328 25.61 34.20 31.35
N GLN A 329 24.37 34.65 31.11
CA GLN A 329 23.96 35.87 30.42
C GLN A 329 24.04 35.83 28.89
N LEU A 330 23.15 36.48 28.16
CA LEU A 330 21.80 37.04 28.32
C LEU A 330 21.58 37.69 26.94
N LEU A 331 20.31 37.83 26.53
CA LEU A 331 19.85 38.78 25.49
C LEU A 331 20.16 38.37 24.04
N ALA A 332 19.16 38.00 23.24
CA ALA A 332 18.03 38.78 22.73
C ALA A 332 18.32 39.48 21.40
N ARG A 333 17.44 39.15 20.45
CA ARG A 333 16.89 39.96 19.36
C ARG A 333 17.64 40.09 18.01
N GLU A 334 16.75 40.26 17.03
CA GLU A 334 16.91 40.66 15.62
C GLU A 334 17.18 39.49 14.66
N ALA A 335 16.18 38.98 13.92
CA ALA A 335 15.43 39.63 12.83
C ALA A 335 16.35 40.13 11.72
N VAL A 336 16.66 39.26 10.75
CA VAL A 336 17.06 39.68 9.41
C VAL A 336 16.33 38.81 8.37
N VAL A 337 15.75 39.55 7.44
CA VAL A 337 14.94 39.16 6.28
C VAL A 337 15.85 38.73 5.12
N CYS A 338 15.51 37.60 4.47
CA CYS A 338 15.74 37.17 3.06
C CYS A 338 17.19 37.23 2.49
N PRO A 339 17.52 36.53 1.37
CA PRO A 339 16.75 36.37 0.12
C PRO A 339 15.80 35.17 0.07
#